data_AF-S2JTX7-F1
#
_entry.id   AF-S2JTX7-F1
#
_cell.length_a   1.000
_cell.length_b   1.000
_cell.length_c   1.000
_cell.angle_alpha   90.00
_cell.angle_beta   90.00
_cell.angle_gamma   90.00
#
_symmetry.space_group_name_H-M   'P 1'
#
loop_
_entity.id
_entity.type
_entity.pdbx_description
1 polymer ?
#
loop_
_entity_poly.entity_id
_entity_poly.type
_entity_poly.pdbx_seq_one_letter_code
_entity_poly.pdbx_strand_id
1 'polypeptide(L)'
;MVNDIGKRFVGYLIDFGFAETCISNLDAFVHLSDVIDDYASTIKLKETTVFAKVREKAKLKNSLYEVSVYIGSLELLAVGGVVFYEDKQECFLGYSFKPLIPLMSQGRNVVSRTIYTKKAPFEVINSERLLRQYYKAHSSKLWSFHSKNLFNLGFFPTEPTTCQLPPSH
;
A
#
# COMPACT_ATOMS: atom_id res chain seq x y z
N MET A 1 12.57 -11.68 -7.23
CA MET A 1 12.52 -11.23 -5.81
C MET A 1 11.38 -10.23 -5.56
N VAL A 2 11.44 -8.96 -5.99
CA VAL A 2 10.36 -7.97 -5.72
C VAL A 2 9.01 -8.46 -6.22
N ASN A 3 8.95 -9.00 -7.46
CA ASN A 3 7.71 -9.52 -8.01
C ASN A 3 7.14 -10.71 -7.23
N ASP A 4 7.99 -11.65 -6.81
CA ASP A 4 7.56 -12.85 -6.09
C ASP A 4 7.03 -12.48 -4.70
N ILE A 5 7.71 -11.56 -4.03
CA ILE A 5 7.30 -11.03 -2.73
C ILE A 5 6.00 -10.22 -2.87
N GLY A 6 5.94 -9.25 -3.78
CA GLY A 6 4.75 -8.42 -3.99
C GLY A 6 3.51 -9.26 -4.29
N LYS A 7 3.63 -10.27 -5.17
CA LYS A 7 2.52 -11.20 -5.48
C LYS A 7 2.04 -11.99 -4.27
N ARG A 8 2.96 -12.52 -3.45
CA ARG A 8 2.63 -13.28 -2.24
C ARG A 8 1.86 -12.46 -1.21
N PHE A 9 2.10 -11.15 -1.23
CA PHE A 9 1.49 -10.21 -0.30
C PHE A 9 0.18 -9.59 -0.85
N VAL A 10 -0.26 -9.91 -2.07
CA VAL A 10 -1.65 -9.57 -2.45
C VAL A 10 -2.63 -10.42 -1.64
N GLY A 11 -3.58 -9.78 -0.96
CA GLY A 11 -4.59 -10.45 -0.15
C GLY A 11 -4.16 -10.81 1.27
N TYR A 12 -3.08 -10.22 1.79
CA TYR A 12 -2.73 -10.39 3.22
C TYR A 12 -3.68 -9.60 4.12
N LEU A 13 -3.77 -10.05 5.37
CA LEU A 13 -4.46 -9.37 6.46
C LEU A 13 -3.43 -8.88 7.46
N ILE A 14 -3.48 -7.59 7.83
CA ILE A 14 -2.71 -7.03 8.94
C ILE A 14 -3.67 -6.79 10.10
N ASP A 15 -3.29 -7.23 11.29
CA ASP A 15 -3.99 -6.90 12.52
C ASP A 15 -3.20 -5.84 13.30
N PHE A 16 -3.78 -4.65 13.50
CA PHE A 16 -3.20 -3.57 14.31
C PHE A 16 -3.76 -3.52 15.74
N GLY A 17 -4.58 -4.48 16.16
CA GLY A 17 -5.23 -4.59 17.46
C GLY A 17 -6.48 -3.72 17.63
N PHE A 18 -6.59 -2.62 16.88
CA PHE A 18 -7.79 -1.76 16.84
C PHE A 18 -8.53 -1.83 15.50
N ALA A 19 -7.85 -2.33 14.46
CA ALA A 19 -8.38 -2.51 13.13
C ALA A 19 -7.63 -3.63 12.43
N GLU A 20 -8.35 -4.37 11.60
CA GLU A 20 -7.77 -5.32 10.68
C GLU A 20 -7.80 -4.72 9.27
N THR A 21 -6.80 -4.99 8.45
CA THR A 21 -6.74 -4.48 7.09
C THR A 21 -6.42 -5.59 6.11
N CYS A 22 -7.36 -5.87 5.20
CA CYS A 22 -7.15 -6.77 4.08
C CYS A 22 -6.69 -5.97 2.86
N ILE A 23 -5.52 -6.31 2.35
CA ILE A 23 -4.89 -5.57 1.25
C ILE A 23 -5.15 -6.27 -0.08
N SER A 24 -5.71 -5.52 -1.02
CA SER A 24 -6.00 -6.01 -2.37
C SER A 24 -5.06 -5.49 -3.44
N ASN A 25 -4.47 -4.31 -3.21
CA ASN A 25 -3.61 -3.62 -4.17
C ASN A 25 -2.39 -3.04 -3.44
N LEU A 26 -1.20 -3.21 -4.03
CA LEU A 26 0.09 -2.84 -3.43
C LEU A 26 1.02 -2.18 -4.45
N ASP A 27 1.76 -1.17 -4.02
CA ASP A 27 2.92 -0.63 -4.75
C ASP A 27 4.21 -0.97 -4.01
N ALA A 28 5.21 -1.49 -4.72
CA ALA A 28 6.52 -1.80 -4.14
C ALA A 28 7.56 -0.69 -4.33
N PHE A 29 8.36 -0.45 -3.29
CA PHE A 29 9.47 0.50 -3.26
C PHE A 29 10.71 -0.18 -2.68
N VAL A 30 11.89 0.11 -3.24
CA VAL A 30 13.15 -0.47 -2.74
C VAL A 30 14.01 0.65 -2.18
N HIS A 31 14.15 0.70 -0.86
CA HIS A 31 15.00 1.67 -0.19
C HIS A 31 16.45 1.17 -0.15
N LEU A 32 17.22 1.50 -1.18
CA LEU A 32 18.69 1.35 -1.17
C LEU A 32 19.31 2.70 -0.80
N SER A 33 20.36 2.68 0.03
CA SER A 33 20.98 3.92 0.54
C SER A 33 21.55 4.83 -0.57
N ASP A 34 21.84 4.26 -1.75
CA ASP A 34 22.63 4.93 -2.79
C ASP A 34 21.87 5.07 -4.13
N VAL A 35 20.64 4.56 -4.22
CA VAL A 35 19.81 4.63 -5.43
C VAL A 35 18.44 5.17 -5.03
N ILE A 36 18.17 6.42 -5.40
CA ILE A 36 17.03 7.20 -4.88
C ILE A 36 15.69 6.49 -5.11
N ASP A 37 15.10 6.01 -4.02
CA ASP A 37 13.67 5.74 -3.85
C ASP A 37 13.23 6.38 -2.53
N ASP A 38 13.10 7.72 -2.54
CA ASP A 38 12.71 8.50 -1.37
C ASP A 38 11.40 9.26 -1.66
N TYR A 39 10.42 9.11 -0.77
CA TYR A 39 9.47 10.21 -0.56
C TYR A 39 9.20 10.45 0.92
N ALA A 40 10.30 10.51 1.67
CA ALA A 40 10.48 11.08 3.00
C ALA A 40 10.72 10.05 4.11
N SER A 41 11.79 9.26 4.06
CA SER A 41 12.38 8.82 5.35
C SER A 41 13.88 8.58 5.28
N THR A 42 14.62 9.37 6.06
CA THR A 42 16.03 9.20 6.46
C THR A 42 16.27 7.99 7.38
N ILE A 43 15.52 6.89 7.19
CA ILE A 43 15.61 5.71 8.05
C ILE A 43 16.50 4.68 7.36
N LYS A 44 17.70 4.46 7.92
CA LYS A 44 18.56 3.32 7.58
C LYS A 44 17.84 2.03 7.97
N LEU A 45 17.11 1.41 7.05
CA LEU A 45 16.43 0.14 7.29
C LEU A 45 17.46 -0.99 7.35
N LYS A 46 17.80 -1.39 8.58
CA LYS A 46 18.50 -2.64 8.88
C LYS A 46 17.65 -3.46 9.87
N GLU A 47 16.40 -3.73 9.50
CA GLU A 47 15.54 -4.66 10.24
C GLU A 47 15.24 -5.87 9.34
N THR A 48 15.75 -7.03 9.74
CA THR A 48 15.65 -8.31 9.03
C THR A 48 14.34 -9.06 9.30
N THR A 49 13.31 -8.38 9.81
CA THR A 49 12.01 -8.96 10.18
C THR A 49 10.87 -8.25 9.46
N VAL A 50 9.84 -9.00 9.04
CA VAL A 50 8.67 -8.45 8.36
C VAL A 50 7.77 -7.72 9.36
N PHE A 51 7.36 -6.50 9.06
CA PHE A 51 6.41 -5.73 9.88
C PHE A 51 5.56 -4.80 9.03
N ALA A 52 4.38 -4.46 9.52
CA ALA A 52 3.49 -3.47 8.96
C ALA A 52 3.54 -2.19 9.79
N LYS A 53 3.37 -1.04 9.14
CA LYS A 53 3.40 0.26 9.80
C LYS A 53 2.31 1.17 9.24
N VAL A 54 1.55 1.79 10.14
CA VAL A 54 0.70 2.94 9.84
C VAL A 54 1.54 4.20 10.02
N ARG A 55 1.58 5.04 9.00
CA ARG A 55 2.36 6.29 8.99
C ARG A 55 1.47 7.49 8.67
N GLU A 56 1.62 8.56 9.42
CA GLU A 56 1.01 9.87 9.11
C GLU A 56 1.91 10.67 8.13
N LYS A 57 1.31 11.23 7.07
CA LYS A 57 2.03 11.94 5.99
C LYS A 57 1.79 13.45 5.91
N ALA A 58 0.65 13.97 6.38
CA ALA A 58 0.33 15.38 6.21
C ALA A 58 0.03 16.08 7.54
N LYS A 59 0.69 17.22 7.77
CA LYS A 59 0.46 18.14 8.91
C LYS A 59 -0.24 19.45 8.52
N LEU A 60 -0.63 19.63 7.25
CA LEU A 60 -1.37 20.81 6.82
C LEU A 60 -2.86 20.48 6.66
N LYS A 61 -3.65 20.90 7.65
CA LYS A 61 -5.13 20.86 7.74
C LYS A 61 -5.82 19.49 7.81
N ASN A 62 -5.32 18.42 7.19
CA ASN A 62 -5.89 17.07 7.28
C ASN A 62 -4.80 16.00 7.44
N SER A 63 -4.92 15.15 8.46
CA SER A 63 -4.05 13.98 8.63
C SER A 63 -4.37 12.93 7.57
N LEU A 64 -3.35 12.47 6.85
CA LEU A 64 -3.44 11.34 5.92
C LEU A 64 -2.58 10.21 6.47
N TYR A 65 -3.16 9.01 6.51
CA TYR A 65 -2.45 7.80 6.93
C TYR A 65 -2.14 6.92 5.74
N GLU A 66 -1.00 6.25 5.77
CA GLU A 66 -0.56 5.23 4.83
C GLU A 66 -0.25 3.95 5.60
N VAL A 67 -0.47 2.80 4.97
CA VAL A 67 -0.09 1.50 5.53
C VAL A 67 0.94 0.84 4.62
N SER A 68 2.09 0.51 5.18
CA SER A 68 3.17 -0.16 4.45
C SER A 68 3.61 -1.43 5.17
N VAL A 69 3.96 -2.47 4.42
CA VAL A 69 4.67 -3.65 4.92
C VAL A 69 6.14 -3.55 4.53
N TYR A 70 7.05 -3.71 5.48
CA TYR A 70 8.49 -3.68 5.28
C TYR A 70 9.08 -5.09 5.38
N ILE A 71 9.93 -5.43 4.42
CA ILE A 71 10.65 -6.70 4.31
C ILE A 71 12.11 -6.38 3.97
N GLY A 72 12.93 -6.13 5.00
CA GLY A 72 14.28 -5.62 4.79
C GLY A 72 14.25 -4.22 4.15
N SER A 73 14.83 -4.07 2.96
CA SER A 73 14.82 -2.82 2.19
C SER A 73 13.60 -2.65 1.28
N LEU A 74 12.71 -3.65 1.20
CA LEU A 74 11.50 -3.60 0.39
C LEU A 74 10.34 -3.04 1.22
N GLU A 75 9.72 -1.97 0.75
CA GLU A 75 8.44 -1.45 1.22
C GLU A 75 7.33 -1.89 0.24
N LEU A 76 6.24 -2.41 0.77
CA LEU A 76 5.00 -2.69 0.06
C LEU A 76 3.90 -1.76 0.62
N LEU A 77 3.66 -0.66 -0.08
CA LEU A 77 2.64 0.32 0.25
C LEU A 77 1.27 -0.19 -0.17
N ALA A 78 0.32 -0.24 0.75
CA ALA A 78 -1.06 -0.53 0.42
C ALA A 78 -1.69 0.63 -0.37
N VAL A 79 -2.24 0.32 -1.54
CA VAL A 79 -2.94 1.27 -2.40
C VAL A 79 -4.37 0.86 -2.70
N GLY A 80 -4.86 -0.21 -2.07
CA GLY A 80 -6.28 -0.55 -2.07
C GLY A 80 -6.58 -1.78 -1.22
N GLY A 81 -7.80 -1.86 -0.72
CA GLY A 81 -8.20 -2.91 0.22
C GLY A 81 -9.43 -2.56 1.02
N VAL A 82 -9.60 -3.26 2.14
CA VAL A 82 -10.70 -3.10 3.08
C VAL A 82 -10.14 -3.01 4.49
N VAL A 83 -10.63 -2.05 5.27
CA VAL A 83 -10.36 -1.93 6.71
C VAL A 83 -11.59 -2.43 7.47
N PHE A 84 -11.37 -3.27 8.47
CA PHE A 84 -12.39 -3.76 9.40
C PHE A 84 -12.13 -3.19 10.79
N TYR A 85 -13.12 -2.57 11.41
CA TYR A 85 -13.03 -1.98 12.74
C TYR A 85 -14.44 -1.75 13.30
N GLU A 86 -14.65 -1.94 14.61
CA GLU A 86 -15.93 -1.66 15.29
C GLU A 86 -17.17 -2.14 14.50
N ASP A 87 -17.14 -3.39 14.00
CA ASP A 87 -18.17 -4.01 13.14
C ASP A 87 -18.46 -3.32 11.80
N LYS A 88 -17.65 -2.33 11.42
CA LYS A 88 -17.67 -1.65 10.12
C LYS A 88 -16.64 -2.25 9.19
N GLN A 89 -16.95 -2.17 7.90
CA GLN A 89 -16.03 -2.47 6.81
C GLN A 89 -16.00 -1.29 5.84
N GLU A 90 -14.82 -0.74 5.60
CA GLU A 90 -14.64 0.38 4.67
C GLU A 90 -13.57 0.05 3.64
N CYS A 91 -13.96 0.12 2.36
CA CYS A 91 -13.02 -0.01 1.26
C CYS A 91 -12.22 1.28 1.09
N PHE A 92 -10.95 1.15 0.72
CA PHE A 92 -10.11 2.27 0.32
C PHE A 92 -9.43 1.98 -1.02
N LEU A 93 -9.15 3.06 -1.74
CA LEU A 93 -8.43 3.03 -3.00
C LEU A 93 -7.49 4.24 -3.07
N GLY A 94 -6.27 4.02 -3.52
CA GLY A 94 -5.15 4.95 -3.37
C GLY A 94 -4.38 4.74 -2.07
N TYR A 95 -3.28 5.48 -1.94
CA TYR A 95 -2.36 5.34 -0.80
C TYR A 95 -2.89 5.95 0.51
N SER A 96 -3.93 6.81 0.44
CA SER A 96 -4.49 7.47 1.61
C SER A 96 -5.58 6.63 2.27
N PHE A 97 -5.29 6.15 3.48
CA PHE A 97 -6.20 5.42 4.34
C PHE A 97 -7.06 6.37 5.17
N LYS A 98 -8.12 6.89 4.55
CA LYS A 98 -9.12 7.71 5.26
C LYS A 98 -9.85 6.97 6.40
N PRO A 99 -10.20 5.67 6.29
CA PRO A 99 -10.89 4.96 7.36
C PRO A 99 -10.10 4.89 8.69
N LEU A 100 -8.77 5.06 8.63
CA LEU A 100 -7.93 5.10 9.83
C LEU A 100 -7.95 6.45 10.55
N ILE A 101 -8.42 7.54 9.92
CA ILE A 101 -8.44 8.88 10.53
C ILE A 101 -9.17 8.90 11.88
N PRO A 102 -10.40 8.38 12.02
CA PRO A 102 -11.08 8.38 13.32
C PRO A 102 -10.44 7.45 14.35
N LEU A 103 -9.69 6.42 13.92
CA LEU A 103 -9.08 5.41 14.80
C LEU A 103 -7.71 5.85 15.33
N MET A 104 -7.07 6.79 14.63
CA MET A 104 -5.72 7.24 14.92
C MET A 104 -5.76 8.56 15.68
N SER A 105 -5.17 8.59 16.89
CA SER A 105 -4.85 9.87 17.53
C SER A 105 -3.70 10.54 16.77
N GLN A 106 -3.81 11.86 16.52
CA GLN A 106 -2.79 12.65 15.82
C GLN A 106 -1.36 12.35 16.33
N GLY A 107 -0.41 12.13 15.42
CA GLY A 107 1.00 11.94 15.74
C GLY A 107 1.45 10.52 16.11
N ARG A 108 0.58 9.50 16.08
CA ARG A 108 1.00 8.10 16.34
C ARG A 108 1.34 7.35 15.05
N ASN A 109 2.56 6.82 14.99
CA ASN A 109 2.89 5.70 14.10
C ASN A 109 2.57 4.40 14.84
N VAL A 110 1.85 3.49 14.20
CA VAL A 110 1.55 2.16 14.75
C VAL A 110 2.34 1.13 13.97
N VAL A 111 2.90 0.15 14.67
CA VAL A 111 3.61 -0.98 14.06
C VAL A 111 2.91 -2.28 14.47
N SER A 112 2.70 -3.17 13.50
CA SER A 112 2.23 -4.53 13.74
C SER A 112 3.19 -5.55 13.15
N ARG A 113 3.39 -6.67 13.86
CA ARG A 113 4.08 -7.86 13.34
C ARG A 113 3.11 -9.01 13.05
N THR A 114 1.83 -8.79 13.31
CA THR A 114 0.76 -9.77 13.09
C THR A 114 0.25 -9.63 11.66
N ILE A 115 0.86 -10.39 10.76
CA ILE A 115 0.55 -10.37 9.32
C ILE A 115 0.19 -11.79 8.89
N TYR A 116 -1.03 -11.96 8.40
CA TYR A 116 -1.52 -13.23 7.90
C TYR A 116 -1.46 -13.25 6.38
N THR A 117 -0.79 -14.27 5.84
CA THR A 117 -0.76 -14.52 4.39
C THR A 117 -1.65 -15.71 4.06
N LYS A 118 -2.30 -15.68 2.91
CA LYS A 118 -3.06 -16.84 2.46
C LYS A 118 -2.12 -17.99 2.10
N LYS A 119 -2.54 -19.21 2.44
CA LYS A 119 -1.84 -20.44 2.06
C LYS A 119 -1.81 -20.64 0.53
N ALA A 120 -2.89 -20.26 -0.14
CA ALA A 120 -2.97 -20.19 -1.60
C ALA A 120 -2.90 -18.71 -2.02
N PRO A 121 -1.89 -18.30 -2.80
CA PRO A 121 -1.76 -16.92 -3.25
C PRO A 121 -2.91 -16.57 -4.21
N PHE A 122 -3.31 -15.29 -4.21
CA PHE A 122 -4.22 -14.78 -5.23
C PHE A 122 -3.54 -14.77 -6.60
N GLU A 123 -4.35 -14.85 -7.66
CA GLU A 123 -3.89 -14.43 -8.97
C GLU A 123 -3.68 -12.90 -8.96
N VAL A 124 -2.54 -12.48 -9.49
CA VAL A 124 -2.11 -11.08 -9.42
C VAL A 124 -1.89 -10.52 -10.82
N ILE A 125 -2.44 -9.34 -11.06
CA ILE A 125 -2.12 -8.51 -12.22
C ILE A 125 -1.06 -7.49 -11.80
N ASN A 126 -0.05 -7.33 -12.64
CA ASN A 126 1.00 -6.36 -12.45
C ASN A 126 0.77 -5.14 -13.33
N SER A 127 0.98 -3.94 -12.79
CA SER A 127 0.93 -2.68 -13.53
C SER A 127 2.03 -1.72 -13.07
N GLU A 128 2.14 -0.56 -13.71
CA GLU A 128 3.01 0.51 -13.24
C GLU A 128 2.49 1.11 -11.92
N ARG A 129 3.38 1.65 -11.10
CA ARG A 129 3.01 2.22 -9.78
C ARG A 129 2.11 3.44 -9.93
N LEU A 130 1.13 3.59 -9.04
CA LEU A 130 0.20 4.73 -9.04
C LEU A 130 0.94 6.07 -8.88
N LEU A 131 1.93 6.08 -7.98
CA LEU A 131 2.79 7.24 -7.76
C LEU A 131 3.95 7.21 -8.77
N ARG A 132 3.71 7.73 -9.97
CA ARG A 132 4.79 8.17 -10.89
C ARG A 132 5.48 9.41 -10.35
N GLN A 133 6.21 9.26 -9.26
CA GLN A 133 7.25 10.24 -8.98
C GLN A 133 8.35 9.95 -9.99
N TYR A 134 8.35 10.68 -11.10
CA TYR A 134 9.31 10.57 -12.21
C TYR A 134 10.78 10.64 -11.75
N TYR A 135 11.01 11.12 -10.52
CA TYR A 135 12.31 11.21 -9.87
C TYR A 135 12.77 9.90 -9.18
N LYS A 136 11.85 8.96 -8.89
CA LYS A 136 12.18 7.70 -8.24
C LYS A 136 12.76 6.72 -9.25
N ALA A 137 13.89 6.11 -8.90
CA ALA A 137 14.43 4.99 -9.66
C ALA A 137 13.35 3.91 -9.82
N HIS A 138 13.35 3.23 -10.96
CA HIS A 138 12.44 2.10 -11.24
C HIS A 138 10.94 2.47 -11.34
N SER A 139 10.59 3.73 -11.61
CA SER A 139 9.19 4.17 -11.81
C SER A 139 8.45 3.39 -12.91
N SER A 140 9.15 2.96 -13.97
CA SER A 140 8.61 2.14 -15.07
C SER A 140 8.58 0.63 -14.79
N LYS A 141 8.98 0.17 -13.59
CA LYS A 141 8.87 -1.25 -13.25
C LYS A 141 7.41 -1.57 -12.91
N LEU A 142 6.97 -2.77 -13.34
CA LEU A 142 5.65 -3.31 -13.07
C LEU A 142 5.53 -3.81 -11.61
N TRP A 143 5.71 -2.87 -10.68
CA TRP A 143 5.78 -3.08 -9.23
C TRP A 143 4.51 -2.61 -8.51
N SER A 144 3.43 -2.38 -9.26
CA SER A 144 2.09 -2.44 -8.69
C SER A 144 1.54 -3.86 -8.82
N PHE A 145 0.85 -4.33 -7.79
CA PHE A 145 0.32 -5.68 -7.66
C PHE A 145 -1.15 -5.59 -7.28
N HIS A 146 -2.03 -6.14 -8.12
CA HIS A 146 -3.48 -6.09 -7.94
C HIS A 146 -4.07 -7.49 -7.87
N SER A 147 -5.04 -7.70 -6.98
CA SER A 147 -5.88 -8.89 -7.04
C SER A 147 -6.59 -8.95 -8.38
N LYS A 148 -6.35 -10.00 -9.17
CA LYS A 148 -6.93 -10.16 -10.52
C LYS A 148 -8.46 -10.09 -10.51
N ASN A 149 -9.08 -10.70 -9.50
CA ASN A 149 -10.53 -10.70 -9.37
C ASN A 149 -11.08 -9.28 -9.20
N LEU A 150 -10.44 -8.48 -8.35
CA LEU A 150 -10.87 -7.10 -8.10
C LEU A 150 -10.49 -6.17 -9.27
N PHE A 151 -9.33 -6.40 -9.88
CA PHE A 151 -8.91 -5.70 -11.08
C PHE A 151 -9.91 -5.86 -12.22
N ASN A 152 -10.37 -7.09 -12.47
CA ASN A 152 -11.37 -7.39 -13.50
C ASN A 152 -12.73 -6.71 -13.23
N LEU A 153 -13.03 -6.39 -11.98
CA LEU A 153 -14.22 -5.63 -11.57
C LEU A 153 -14.00 -4.11 -11.60
N GLY A 154 -12.84 -3.64 -12.05
CA GLY A 154 -12.50 -2.22 -12.07
C GLY A 154 -12.00 -1.66 -10.73
N PHE A 155 -11.75 -2.50 -9.72
CA PHE A 155 -11.29 -2.08 -8.40
C PHE A 155 -9.76 -2.08 -8.33
N PHE A 156 -9.15 -1.07 -8.95
CA PHE A 156 -7.71 -0.82 -8.89
C PHE A 156 -7.44 0.69 -9.02
N PRO A 157 -6.37 1.20 -8.39
CA PRO A 157 -6.01 2.60 -8.53
C PRO A 157 -5.62 2.88 -9.99
N THR A 158 -6.35 3.77 -10.66
CA THR A 158 -6.05 4.18 -12.03
C THR A 158 -5.22 5.46 -12.04
N GLU A 159 -4.33 5.57 -13.02
CA GLU A 159 -3.63 6.83 -13.29
C GLU A 159 -4.63 7.91 -13.73
N PRO A 160 -4.61 9.11 -13.13
CA PRO A 160 -5.50 10.20 -13.52
C PRO A 160 -5.41 10.58 -15.00
N THR A 161 -4.26 10.36 -15.63
CA THR A 161 -3.99 10.68 -17.04
C THR A 161 -4.64 9.74 -18.04
N THR A 162 -5.13 8.58 -17.58
CA THR A 162 -5.83 7.59 -18.43
C THR A 162 -7.35 7.71 -18.38
N CYS A 163 -7.87 8.67 -17.59
CA CYS A 163 -9.30 8.96 -17.52
C CYS A 163 -9.75 9.62 -18.83
N GLN A 164 -10.12 8.81 -19.83
CA GLN A 164 -10.90 9.31 -20.95
C GLN A 164 -12.27 9.69 -20.41
N LEU A 165 -12.65 10.97 -20.55
CA LEU A 165 -14.00 11.43 -20.26
C LEU A 165 -14.99 10.53 -21.01
N PRO A 166 -16.09 10.10 -20.37
CA PRO A 166 -17.15 9.42 -21.10
C PRO A 166 -17.60 10.31 -22.28
N PRO A 167 -17.90 9.74 -23.46
CA PRO A 167 -18.37 10.52 -24.58
C PRO A 167 -19.60 11.32 -24.13
N SER A 168 -19.54 12.65 -24.31
CA SER A 168 -20.68 13.53 -24.06
C SER A 168 -21.83 13.10 -24.96
N HIS A 169 -22.93 12.66 -24.35
CA HIS A 169 -24.19 12.37 -25.03
C HIS A 169 -24.84 13.66 -25.57
#